data_AF-S7V589-F1
#
_entry.id   AF-S7V589-F1
#
_cell.length_a   1.000
_cell.length_b   1.000
_cell.length_c   1.000
_cell.angle_alpha   90.00
_cell.angle_beta   90.00
_cell.angle_gamma   90.00
#
_symmetry.space_group_name_H-M   'P 1'
#
loop_
_entity.id
_entity.type
_entity.pdbx_description
1 polymer ?
#
loop_
_entity_poly.entity_id
_entity_poly.type
_entity_poly.pdbx_seq_one_letter_code
_entity_poly.pdbx_strand_id
1 'polypeptide(L)'
;MRVFKDEAATKRVIFNVRLDLAERLEKAKEEARLLGRKLDFEATIDKALEKFLKKAERRIEELKCGLGDDARAPGRALPPEDETDGEGGTVLD
;
A
#
# COMPACT_ATOMS: atom_id res chain seq x y z
N MET A 1 38.11 -1.99 -10.67
CA MET A 1 36.88 -1.19 -10.84
C MET A 1 36.03 -1.37 -9.58
N ARG A 2 35.86 -0.32 -8.76
CA ARG A 2 34.95 -0.38 -7.61
C ARG A 2 33.56 -0.01 -8.12
N VAL A 3 32.65 -0.98 -8.09
CA VAL A 3 31.23 -0.79 -8.37
C VAL A 3 30.68 0.05 -7.22
N PHE A 4 30.52 1.35 -7.42
CA PHE A 4 29.77 2.17 -6.49
C PHE A 4 28.32 1.69 -6.57
N LYS A 5 27.82 1.07 -5.50
CA LYS A 5 26.38 0.85 -5.35
C LYS A 5 25.75 2.23 -5.34
N ASP A 6 24.82 2.50 -6.27
CA ASP A 6 24.01 3.71 -6.22
C ASP A 6 23.32 3.76 -4.86
N GLU A 7 23.79 4.67 -3.99
CA GLU A 7 23.12 4.94 -2.73
C GLU A 7 21.75 5.51 -3.07
N ALA A 8 20.69 4.82 -2.65
CA ALA A 8 19.33 5.25 -2.94
C ALA A 8 19.11 6.67 -2.40
N ALA A 9 18.96 7.63 -3.31
CA ALA A 9 18.75 9.03 -2.94
C ALA A 9 17.43 9.18 -2.20
N THR A 10 17.49 9.44 -0.89
CA THR A 10 16.32 9.63 -0.03
C THR A 10 16.04 11.12 0.16
N LYS A 11 14.76 11.49 0.10
CA LYS A 11 14.29 12.85 0.42
C LYS A 11 13.38 12.79 1.65
N ARG A 12 13.64 13.65 2.64
CA ARG A 12 12.78 13.78 3.82
C ARG A 12 11.54 14.60 3.45
N VAL A 13 10.36 14.06 3.73
CA VAL A 13 9.08 14.74 3.53
C VAL A 13 8.38 14.90 4.87
N ILE A 14 7.84 16.08 5.14
CA ILE A 14 7.04 16.37 6.33
C ILE A 14 5.66 16.81 5.83
N PHE A 15 4.61 16.16 6.33
CA PHE A 15 3.23 16.47 5.96
C PHE A 15 2.36 16.52 7.20
N ASN A 16 1.31 17.34 7.12
CA ASN A 16 0.29 17.39 8.17
C ASN A 16 -0.73 16.27 7.93
N VAL A 17 -1.06 15.54 8.98
CA VAL A 17 -2.14 14.54 8.98
C VAL A 17 -3.29 15.01 9.85
N ARG A 18 -4.48 14.44 9.64
CA ARG A 18 -5.62 14.69 10.52
C ARG A 18 -5.34 14.11 11.90
N LEU A 19 -5.84 14.79 12.94
CA LEU A 19 -5.57 14.46 14.33
C LEU A 19 -5.99 13.03 14.68
N ASP A 20 -7.16 12.60 14.20
CA ASP A 20 -7.69 11.24 14.41
C ASP A 20 -6.77 10.14 13.84
N LEU A 21 -6.17 10.40 12.67
CA LEU A 21 -5.19 9.48 12.08
C LEU A 21 -3.87 9.47 12.86
N ALA A 22 -3.43 10.63 13.35
CA ALA A 22 -2.23 10.73 14.17
C ALA A 22 -2.38 9.93 15.47
N GLU A 23 -3.50 10.12 16.19
CA GLU A 23 -3.79 9.39 17.43
C GLU A 23 -3.85 7.88 17.22
N ARG A 24 -4.48 7.42 16.13
CA ARG A 24 -4.52 6.00 15.78
C ARG A 24 -3.13 5.44 15.47
N LEU A 25 -2.28 6.23 14.80
CA LEU A 25 -0.90 5.84 14.49
C LEU A 25 -0.06 5.70 15.76
N GLU A 26 -0.21 6.64 16.70
CA GLU A 26 0.46 6.58 18.01
C GLU A 26 0.03 5.36 18.81
N LYS A 27 -1.29 5.10 18.92
CA LYS A 27 -1.81 3.90 19.59
C LYS A 27 -1.26 2.60 18.98
N ALA A 28 -1.28 2.48 17.66
CA ALA A 28 -0.73 1.31 16.98
C ALA A 28 0.78 1.12 17.25
N LYS A 29 1.53 2.21 17.39
CA LYS A 29 2.95 2.18 17.76
C LYS A 29 3.16 1.71 19.20
N GLU A 30 2.33 2.20 20.13
CA GLU A 30 2.38 1.79 21.54
C GLU A 30 2.01 0.32 21.69
N GLU A 31 0.93 -0.13 21.05
CA GLU A 31 0.52 -1.54 21.05
C GLU A 31 1.60 -2.47 20.49
N ALA A 32 2.21 -2.11 19.36
CA ALA A 32 3.32 -2.88 18.81
C ALA A 32 4.48 -3.00 19.80
N ARG A 33 4.82 -1.90 20.48
CA ARG A 33 5.87 -1.85 21.50
C ARG A 33 5.53 -2.72 22.71
N LEU A 34 4.27 -2.72 23.15
CA LEU A 34 3.78 -3.59 24.23
C LEU A 34 3.88 -5.08 23.86
N LEU A 35 3.69 -5.41 22.58
CA LEU A 35 3.86 -6.77 22.03
C LEU A 35 5.34 -7.13 21.76
N GLY A 36 6.30 -6.28 22.14
CA GLY A 36 7.72 -6.51 21.91
C GLY A 36 8.14 -6.41 20.44
N ARG A 37 7.29 -5.84 19.57
CA ARG A 37 7.54 -5.65 18.15
C ARG A 37 7.82 -4.18 17.86
N LYS A 38 8.74 -3.91 16.94
CA LYS A 38 8.90 -2.56 16.38
C LYS A 38 8.12 -2.50 15.06
N LEU A 39 7.14 -1.61 14.99
CA LEU A 39 6.43 -1.34 13.75
C LEU A 39 7.33 -0.44 12.89
N ASP A 40 7.72 -0.96 11.72
CA ASP A 40 8.54 -0.21 10.77
C ASP A 40 7.63 0.74 9.97
N PHE A 41 7.42 1.92 10.54
CA PHE A 41 6.55 2.93 9.96
C PHE A 41 7.07 3.45 8.62
N GLU A 42 8.38 3.58 8.46
CA GLU A 42 8.98 4.11 7.22
C GLU A 42 8.70 3.13 6.08
N ALA A 43 9.04 1.85 6.25
CA ALA A 43 8.76 0.83 5.24
C ALA A 43 7.27 0.67 4.93
N THR A 44 6.40 0.90 5.92
CA THR A 44 4.94 0.82 5.73
C THR A 44 4.40 2.03 4.96
N ILE A 45 4.90 3.23 5.26
CA ILE A 45 4.54 4.47 4.56
C ILE A 45 5.03 4.41 3.12
N ASP A 46 6.25 3.93 2.86
CA ASP A 46 6.79 3.79 1.50
C ASP A 46 5.91 2.88 0.64
N LYS A 47 5.51 1.71 1.18
CA LYS A 47 4.59 0.80 0.49
C LYS A 47 3.21 1.43 0.23
N ALA A 48 2.70 2.19 1.20
CA ALA A 48 1.41 2.88 1.05
C ALA A 48 1.48 3.97 -0.03
N LEU A 49 2.57 4.74 -0.05
CA LEU A 49 2.83 5.76 -1.07
C LEU A 49 2.98 5.14 -2.45
N GLU A 50 3.73 4.04 -2.59
CA GLU A 50 3.90 3.37 -3.88
C GLU A 50 2.56 2.86 -4.43
N LYS A 51 1.72 2.24 -3.60
CA LYS A 51 0.36 1.80 -3.99
C LYS A 51 -0.53 2.99 -4.37
N PHE A 52 -0.44 4.09 -3.62
CA PHE A 52 -1.20 5.30 -3.92
C PHE A 52 -0.76 5.92 -5.26
N LEU A 53 0.55 6.03 -5.49
CA LEU A 53 1.11 6.58 -6.73
C LEU A 53 0.74 5.74 -7.95
N LYS A 54 0.86 4.41 -7.90
CA LYS A 54 0.42 3.52 -8.97
C LYS A 54 -1.06 3.75 -9.34
N LYS A 55 -1.92 3.94 -8.33
CA LYS A 55 -3.34 4.22 -8.55
C LYS A 55 -3.59 5.63 -9.10
N ALA A 56 -2.83 6.62 -8.66
CA ALA A 56 -2.91 8.00 -9.13
C ALA A 56 -2.41 8.11 -10.58
N GLU A 57 -1.27 7.51 -10.91
CA GLU A 57 -0.70 7.44 -12.26
C GLU A 57 -1.67 6.80 -13.24
N ARG A 58 -2.23 5.63 -12.88
CA ARG A 58 -3.25 4.97 -13.69
C ARG A 58 -4.48 5.84 -13.92
N ARG A 59 -4.98 6.53 -12.87
CA ARG A 59 -6.11 7.47 -13.04
C ARG A 59 -5.77 8.64 -13.95
N ILE A 60 -4.56 9.18 -13.85
CA ILE A 60 -4.10 10.26 -14.72
C ILE A 60 -4.02 9.77 -16.17
N GLU A 61 -3.57 8.54 -16.41
CA GLU A 61 -3.52 7.93 -17.74
C GLU A 61 -4.92 7.68 -18.32
N GLU A 62 -5.85 7.16 -17.51
CA GLU A 62 -7.26 6.97 -17.89
C GLU A 62 -7.90 8.32 -18.31
N LEU A 63 -7.66 9.38 -17.54
CA LEU A 63 -8.12 10.74 -17.87
C LEU A 63 -7.47 11.30 -19.15
N LYS A 64 -6.17 11.05 -19.36
CA LYS A 64 -5.44 11.50 -20.57
C LYS A 64 -5.91 10.79 -21.84
N CYS A 65 -6.26 9.51 -21.74
CA CYS A 65 -6.74 8.71 -22.86
C CYS A 65 -8.23 8.94 -23.18
N GLY A 66 -8.91 9.86 -22.50
CA GLY A 66 -10.31 10.19 -22.76
C GLY A 66 -11.30 9.10 -22.31
N LEU A 67 -10.86 8.13 -21.50
CA LEU A 67 -11.73 7.20 -20.79
C LEU A 67 -12.27 7.93 -19.54
N GLY A 68 -13.09 8.96 -19.78
CA GLY A 68 -13.79 9.68 -18.74
C GLY A 68 -14.85 8.79 -18.05
N ASP A 69 -14.77 8.73 -16.73
CA ASP A 69 -15.82 8.56 -15.71
C ASP A 69 -17.03 7.61 -15.87
N ASP A 70 -17.15 6.76 -16.90
CA ASP A 70 -18.31 5.85 -17.03
C ASP A 70 -18.14 4.45 -16.42
N ALA A 71 -17.02 4.16 -15.76
CA ALA A 71 -16.71 2.79 -15.31
C ALA A 71 -16.41 2.61 -13.81
N ARG A 72 -16.83 3.49 -12.90
CA ARG A 72 -16.82 3.14 -11.47
C ARG A 72 -17.75 3.96 -10.57
N ALA A 73 -19.03 3.59 -10.55
CA ALA A 73 -19.95 3.95 -9.47
C ALA A 73 -19.38 3.58 -8.07
N PRO A 74 -19.67 4.36 -7.01
CA PRO A 74 -19.25 4.06 -5.65
C PRO A 74 -20.07 2.87 -5.14
N GLY A 75 -19.49 1.68 -5.09
CA GLY A 75 -20.20 0.48 -4.63
C GLY A 75 -19.66 -0.85 -5.16
N ARG A 76 -18.71 -0.85 -6.11
CA ARG A 76 -18.07 -2.10 -6.52
C ARG A 76 -17.02 -2.51 -5.50
N ALA A 77 -17.46 -3.31 -4.52
CA ALA A 77 -16.62 -4.21 -3.75
C ALA A 77 -15.55 -4.78 -4.69
N LEU A 78 -14.29 -4.64 -4.28
CA LEU A 78 -13.20 -5.35 -4.93
C LEU A 78 -13.57 -6.84 -4.86
N PRO A 79 -13.42 -7.63 -5.95
CA PRO A 79 -13.37 -9.07 -5.76
C PRO A 79 -12.26 -9.35 -4.72
N PRO A 80 -12.48 -10.29 -3.79
CA PRO A 80 -11.40 -10.73 -2.92
C PRO A 80 -10.21 -11.09 -3.82
N GLU A 81 -9.04 -10.59 -3.44
CA GLU A 81 -7.80 -10.97 -4.10
C GLU A 81 -7.76 -12.50 -4.01
N ASP A 82 -7.87 -13.18 -5.15
CA ASP A 82 -7.87 -14.64 -5.25
C ASP A 82 -6.68 -15.15 -4.41
N GLU A 83 -7.00 -15.73 -3.26
CA GLU A 83 -6.12 -16.68 -2.60
C GLU A 83 -6.06 -17.85 -3.57
N THR A 84 -5.04 -17.84 -4.44
CA THR A 84 -4.68 -19.00 -5.24
C THR A 84 -4.11 -20.06 -4.30
N ASP A 85 -4.97 -20.66 -3.48
CA ASP A 85 -4.85 -22.04 -3.04
C ASP A 85 -5.33 -22.91 -4.20
N GLY A 86 -4.43 -23.09 -5.18
CA GLY A 86 -4.63 -23.98 -6.30
C GLY A 86 -4.28 -25.41 -5.91
N GLU A 87 -5.34 -26.18 -5.60
CA GLU A 87 -5.66 -27.55 -6.07
C GLU A 87 -4.55 -28.62 -6.04
N GLY A 88 -4.74 -29.86 -5.57
CA GLY A 88 -5.89 -30.77 -5.48
C GLY A 88 -5.28 -32.19 -5.27
N GLY A 89 -5.97 -33.26 -4.92
CA GLY A 89 -7.38 -33.50 -4.73
C GLY A 89 -7.58 -34.81 -3.95
N THR A 90 -8.80 -34.99 -3.46
CA THR A 90 -9.32 -36.20 -2.84
C THR A 90 -9.84 -37.18 -3.89
N VAL A 91 -9.56 -38.48 -3.78
CA VAL A 91 -10.58 -39.56 -3.90
C VAL A 91 -10.08 -40.78 -3.10
N LEU A 92 -10.98 -41.34 -2.29
CA LEU A 92 -10.86 -42.59 -1.53
C LEU A 92 -10.93 -43.83 -2.45
N ASP A 93 -10.21 -44.90 -2.08
CA ASP A 93 -10.82 -46.20 -1.71
C ASP A 93 -9.89 -46.90 -0.70
#